data_AF-A0A0C3S965-F1
#
_entry.id   AF-A0A0C3S965-F1
#
_cell.length_a   1.000
_cell.length_b   1.000
_cell.length_c   1.000
_cell.angle_alpha   90.00
_cell.angle_beta   90.00
_cell.angle_gamma   90.00
#
_symmetry.space_group_name_H-M   'P 1'
#
loop_
_entity.id
_entity.type
_entity.pdbx_description
1 polymer ?
#
loop_
_entity_poly.entity_id
_entity_poly.type
_entity_poly.pdbx_seq_one_letter_code
_entity_poly.pdbx_strand_id
1 'polypeptide(L)'
;MPPASVRPFCGYVDTTADALRLIQAARCGLIPRITRRLNELERRAMIKTGAIFVFSVDESGIKRWTDGYTWTPSRISGNFLVYREVTERPSRGTYHPSYPPEMAQRLESSVALKSQGLIKKTITVKIAGSDHHLICYYTQDDVRSGRLRRPTTVPELMALEIPLELIQSTNFRYPPKLEAGPDGRLTRM
;
A
#
# COMPACT_ATOMS: atom_id res chain seq x y z
N MET A 1 27.07 -2.91 -9.39
CA MET A 1 25.91 -3.72 -9.83
C MET A 1 25.04 -2.86 -10.73
N PRO A 2 24.43 -3.38 -11.80
CA PRO A 2 23.39 -2.65 -12.51
C PRO A 2 22.25 -2.33 -11.53
N PRO A 3 21.56 -1.18 -11.68
CA PRO A 3 20.43 -0.86 -10.83
C PRO A 3 19.42 -2.00 -10.94
N ALA A 4 19.05 -2.58 -9.80
CA ALA A 4 18.06 -3.65 -9.76
C ALA A 4 16.81 -3.18 -10.52
N SER A 5 16.35 -4.01 -11.47
CA SER A 5 15.11 -3.78 -12.20
C SER A 5 14.00 -3.45 -11.18
N VAL A 6 13.45 -2.24 -11.28
CA VAL A 6 12.36 -1.79 -10.43
C VAL A 6 11.16 -2.68 -10.72
N ARG A 7 10.63 -3.37 -9.70
CA ARG A 7 9.45 -4.23 -9.83
C ARG A 7 8.71 -4.31 -8.49
N PRO A 8 7.38 -4.46 -8.48
CA PRO A 8 6.64 -4.72 -7.26
C PRO A 8 6.85 -6.16 -6.77
N PHE A 9 6.57 -6.39 -5.49
CA PHE A 9 6.21 -7.72 -5.02
C PHE A 9 4.74 -7.99 -5.38
N CYS A 10 4.38 -9.23 -5.75
CA CYS A 10 3.02 -9.59 -6.13
C CYS A 10 2.33 -10.41 -5.04
N GLY A 11 1.20 -9.92 -4.52
CA GLY A 11 0.41 -10.63 -3.51
C GLY A 11 -0.71 -9.78 -2.91
N TYR A 12 -1.22 -10.20 -1.76
CA TYR A 12 -2.25 -9.49 -1.02
C TYR A 12 -1.84 -9.31 0.43
N VAL A 13 -1.78 -8.06 0.88
CA VAL A 13 -1.57 -7.74 2.29
C VAL A 13 -2.93 -7.74 2.96
N ASP A 14 -3.20 -8.66 3.88
CA ASP A 14 -4.45 -8.70 4.63
C ASP A 14 -4.27 -8.00 5.98
N THR A 15 -3.27 -8.46 6.74
CA THR A 15 -3.03 -8.08 8.13
C THR A 15 -1.82 -7.16 8.30
N THR A 16 -1.70 -6.54 9.48
CA THR A 16 -0.49 -5.78 9.84
C THR A 16 0.75 -6.68 9.87
N ALA A 17 0.62 -7.96 10.26
CA ALA A 17 1.74 -8.90 10.22
C ALA A 17 2.26 -9.16 8.81
N ASP A 18 1.35 -9.30 7.84
CA ASP A 18 1.74 -9.42 6.42
C ASP A 18 2.58 -8.20 6.01
N ALA A 19 2.16 -6.99 6.42
CA ALA A 19 2.86 -5.77 6.11
C ALA A 19 4.25 -5.69 6.78
N LEU A 20 4.34 -6.03 8.07
CA LEU A 20 5.61 -6.01 8.81
C LEU A 20 6.61 -7.00 8.22
N ARG A 21 6.17 -8.21 7.85
CA ARG A 21 7.03 -9.21 7.18
C ARG A 21 7.54 -8.70 5.85
N LEU A 22 6.69 -8.10 5.02
CA LEU A 22 7.12 -7.53 3.74
C LEU A 22 8.09 -6.35 3.91
N ILE A 23 7.87 -5.49 4.90
CA ILE A 23 8.79 -4.39 5.21
C ILE A 23 10.15 -4.95 5.64
N GLN A 24 10.16 -5.98 6.49
CA GLN A 24 11.41 -6.63 6.89
C GLN A 24 12.11 -7.33 5.72
N ALA A 25 11.36 -8.07 4.91
CA ALA A 25 11.88 -8.73 3.70
C ALA A 25 12.53 -7.74 2.74
N ALA A 26 11.90 -6.57 2.55
CA ALA A 26 12.43 -5.49 1.74
C ALA A 26 13.73 -4.91 2.31
N ARG A 27 13.79 -4.68 3.63
CA ARG A 27 15.02 -4.22 4.32
C ARG A 27 16.17 -5.21 4.17
N CYS A 28 15.88 -6.51 4.25
CA CYS A 28 16.85 -7.59 4.04
C CYS A 28 17.22 -7.83 2.57
N GLY A 29 16.59 -7.14 1.61
CA GLY A 29 16.83 -7.34 0.18
C GLY A 29 16.25 -8.64 -0.39
N LEU A 30 15.39 -9.34 0.35
CA LEU A 30 14.74 -10.58 -0.10
C LEU A 30 13.62 -10.31 -1.11
N ILE A 31 12.96 -9.15 -0.99
CA ILE A 31 12.00 -8.68 -1.99
C ILE A 31 12.43 -7.31 -2.53
N PRO A 32 11.95 -6.94 -3.72
CA PRO A 32 12.20 -5.61 -4.28
C PRO A 32 11.68 -4.50 -3.36
N ARG A 33 12.41 -3.38 -3.35
CA ARG A 33 11.99 -2.13 -2.72
C ARG A 33 12.28 -0.94 -3.63
N ILE A 34 11.53 0.12 -3.44
CA ILE A 34 11.62 1.34 -4.25
C ILE A 34 12.64 2.28 -3.60
N THR A 35 13.67 2.62 -4.37
CA THR A 35 14.76 3.54 -3.98
C THR A 35 14.70 4.91 -4.67
N ARG A 36 13.73 5.10 -5.56
CA ARG A 36 13.50 6.36 -6.27
C ARG A 36 12.07 6.45 -6.76
N ARG A 37 11.62 7.64 -7.15
CA ARG A 37 10.30 7.80 -7.76
C ARG A 37 10.20 6.98 -9.06
N LEU A 38 9.05 6.34 -9.23
CA LEU A 38 8.68 5.71 -10.49
C LEU A 38 8.44 6.78 -11.56
N ASN A 39 8.92 6.54 -12.77
CA ASN A 39 8.52 7.34 -13.93
C ASN A 39 7.11 6.94 -14.41
N GLU A 40 6.56 7.66 -15.39
CA GLU A 40 5.20 7.40 -15.87
C GLU A 40 5.01 6.00 -16.47
N LEU A 41 5.99 5.53 -17.25
CA LEU A 41 5.95 4.22 -17.89
C LEU A 41 5.96 3.10 -16.84
N GLU A 42 6.81 3.21 -15.82
CA GLU A 42 6.88 2.28 -14.69
C GLU A 42 5.56 2.25 -13.92
N ARG A 43 4.97 3.42 -13.61
CA ARG A 43 3.67 3.49 -12.93
C ARG A 43 2.59 2.78 -13.73
N ARG A 44 2.49 3.10 -15.03
CA ARG A 44 1.51 2.49 -15.95
C ARG A 44 1.68 0.97 -16.06
N ALA A 45 2.92 0.50 -16.07
CA ALA A 45 3.24 -0.92 -16.19
C ALA A 45 2.98 -1.71 -14.89
N MET A 46 3.28 -1.12 -13.73
CA MET A 46 3.40 -1.86 -12.46
C MET A 46 2.23 -1.65 -11.50
N ILE A 47 1.50 -0.54 -11.57
CA ILE A 47 0.40 -0.24 -10.63
C ILE A 47 -0.87 -0.95 -11.10
N LYS A 48 -1.01 -2.18 -10.63
CA LYS A 48 -2.08 -3.13 -10.97
C LYS A 48 -2.48 -3.92 -9.73
N THR A 49 -3.58 -4.66 -9.84
CA THR A 49 -3.98 -5.61 -8.80
C THR A 49 -2.84 -6.57 -8.44
N GLY A 50 -2.65 -6.82 -7.15
CA GLY A 50 -1.56 -7.61 -6.60
C GLY A 50 -0.25 -6.85 -6.38
N ALA A 51 -0.07 -5.66 -6.94
CA ALA A 51 1.19 -4.94 -6.82
C ALA A 51 1.41 -4.39 -5.40
N ILE A 52 2.57 -4.69 -4.82
CA ILE A 52 3.00 -4.22 -3.51
C ILE A 52 4.35 -3.53 -3.64
N PHE A 53 4.42 -2.30 -3.13
CA PHE A 53 5.62 -1.46 -3.10
C PHE A 53 6.01 -1.16 -1.66
N VAL A 54 7.31 -1.30 -1.37
CA VAL A 54 7.89 -0.92 -0.09
C VAL A 54 9.01 0.09 -0.33
N PHE A 55 9.07 1.15 0.47
CA PHE A 55 10.18 2.12 0.45
C PHE A 55 10.37 2.77 1.81
N SER A 56 11.61 3.19 2.10
CA SER A 56 11.91 4.10 3.21
C SER A 56 12.02 5.53 2.69
N VAL A 57 11.60 6.51 3.50
CA VAL A 57 11.73 7.94 3.15
C VAL A 57 13.19 8.34 3.02
N ASP A 58 14.04 7.87 3.95
CA ASP A 58 15.46 8.21 4.01
C ASP A 58 16.21 7.80 2.74
N GLU A 59 16.01 6.56 2.28
CA GLU A 59 16.71 6.06 1.10
C GLU A 59 16.13 6.60 -0.21
N SER A 60 14.80 6.68 -0.32
CA SER A 60 14.14 6.98 -1.59
C SER A 60 13.87 8.46 -1.83
N GLY A 61 13.89 9.27 -0.76
CA GLY A 61 13.39 10.65 -0.76
C GLY A 61 11.86 10.77 -0.96
N ILE A 62 11.12 9.67 -1.04
CA ILE A 62 9.68 9.68 -1.31
C ILE A 62 8.93 9.87 0.01
N LYS A 63 8.41 11.07 0.25
CA LYS A 63 7.55 11.35 1.42
C LYS A 63 6.07 10.99 1.20
N ARG A 64 5.63 10.95 -0.06
CA ARG A 64 4.26 10.64 -0.47
C ARG A 64 4.28 9.86 -1.78
N TRP A 65 3.50 8.79 -1.81
CA TRP A 65 3.33 7.96 -2.98
C TRP A 65 2.36 8.61 -3.98
N THR A 66 2.76 8.66 -5.25
CA THR A 66 1.97 9.23 -6.35
C THR A 66 1.84 8.19 -7.44
N ASP A 67 0.60 7.84 -7.79
CA ASP A 67 0.30 6.74 -8.72
C ASP A 67 -0.43 7.18 -9.99
N GLY A 68 -0.93 8.41 -10.04
CA GLY A 68 -1.66 8.95 -11.20
C GLY A 68 -3.14 8.55 -11.27
N TYR A 69 -3.65 7.83 -10.27
CA TYR A 69 -5.07 7.48 -10.17
C TYR A 69 -5.84 8.51 -9.35
N THR A 70 -7.13 8.64 -9.62
CA THR A 70 -8.05 9.40 -8.76
C THR A 70 -8.63 8.47 -7.70
N TRP A 71 -8.62 8.92 -6.45
CA TRP A 71 -8.98 8.12 -5.29
C TRP A 71 -10.07 8.80 -4.46
N THR A 72 -10.90 7.99 -3.78
CA THR A 72 -11.73 8.49 -2.67
C THR A 72 -10.87 9.11 -1.55
N PRO A 73 -11.44 9.93 -0.65
CA PRO A 73 -10.82 10.21 0.63
C PRO A 73 -10.46 8.90 1.37
N SER A 74 -9.44 8.96 2.23
CA SER A 74 -9.02 7.78 2.98
C SER A 74 -10.11 7.30 3.94
N ARG A 75 -10.14 5.98 4.14
CA ARG A 75 -10.89 5.31 5.20
C ARG A 75 -9.93 4.45 6.02
N ILE A 76 -10.12 4.43 7.33
CA ILE A 76 -9.31 3.61 8.24
C ILE A 76 -9.84 2.18 8.20
N SER A 77 -8.94 1.21 8.03
CA SER A 77 -9.24 -0.22 8.14
C SER A 77 -8.12 -0.88 8.94
N GLY A 78 -8.35 -1.14 10.23
CA GLY A 78 -7.29 -1.55 11.14
C GLY A 78 -6.17 -0.48 11.20
N ASN A 79 -4.93 -0.90 10.95
CA ASN A 79 -3.78 0.01 10.87
C ASN A 79 -3.56 0.64 9.48
N PHE A 80 -4.43 0.35 8.51
CA PHE A 80 -4.26 0.80 7.14
C PHE A 80 -5.13 2.02 6.83
N LEU A 81 -4.68 2.81 5.87
CA LEU A 81 -5.53 3.72 5.11
C LEU A 81 -5.92 3.05 3.81
N VAL A 82 -7.20 3.09 3.47
CA VAL A 82 -7.79 2.49 2.28
C VAL A 82 -8.40 3.57 1.40
N TYR A 83 -8.17 3.44 0.10
CA TYR A 83 -8.64 4.32 -0.95
C TYR A 83 -9.26 3.46 -2.05
N ARG A 84 -10.38 3.90 -2.63
CA ARG A 84 -11.01 3.24 -3.78
C ARG A 84 -10.87 4.12 -5.02
N GLU A 85 -10.58 3.50 -6.15
CA GLU A 85 -10.51 4.18 -7.43
C GLU A 85 -11.90 4.70 -7.82
N VAL A 86 -11.92 5.88 -8.40
CA VAL A 86 -13.14 6.55 -8.83
C VAL A 86 -13.05 6.82 -10.32
N THR A 87 -14.20 6.93 -10.99
CA THR A 87 -14.22 7.36 -12.39
C THR A 87 -13.67 8.77 -12.49
N GLU A 88 -12.92 9.06 -13.55
CA GLU A 88 -12.40 10.40 -13.79
C GLU A 88 -13.54 11.41 -13.74
N ARG A 89 -13.30 12.54 -13.09
CA ARG A 89 -14.22 13.67 -13.17
C ARG A 89 -14.29 14.07 -14.65
N PRO A 90 -15.48 14.31 -15.23
CA PRO A 90 -15.55 14.86 -16.57
C PRO A 90 -14.67 16.10 -16.62
N SER A 91 -13.79 16.15 -17.64
CA SER A 91 -12.78 17.18 -17.83
C SER A 91 -13.40 18.56 -17.63
N ARG A 92 -12.66 19.49 -16.99
CA ARG A 92 -13.06 20.90 -16.81
C ARG A 92 -13.47 21.62 -18.12
N GLY A 93 -13.30 21.00 -19.29
CA GLY A 93 -13.79 21.46 -20.59
C GLY A 93 -15.31 21.36 -20.83
N THR A 94 -16.08 20.66 -19.98
CA THR A 94 -17.56 20.70 -20.02
C THR A 94 -18.16 21.74 -19.05
N TYR A 95 -17.32 22.53 -18.38
CA TYR A 95 -17.76 23.58 -17.46
C TYR A 95 -18.24 24.78 -18.27
N HIS A 96 -19.52 24.82 -18.61
CA HIS A 96 -20.13 26.02 -19.16
C HIS A 96 -20.16 27.11 -18.06
N PRO A 97 -19.76 28.37 -18.31
CA PRO A 97 -19.74 29.44 -17.31
C PRO A 97 -21.10 29.76 -16.65
N SER A 98 -22.18 29.12 -17.09
CA SER A 98 -23.55 29.31 -16.59
C SER A 98 -24.00 28.30 -15.53
N TYR A 99 -23.17 27.34 -15.12
CA TYR A 99 -23.57 26.39 -14.07
C TYR A 99 -23.62 27.08 -12.69
N PRO A 100 -24.75 26.98 -11.95
CA PRO A 100 -24.83 27.50 -10.59
C PRO A 100 -23.77 26.85 -9.68
N PRO A 101 -23.18 27.58 -8.72
CA PRO A 101 -22.16 27.06 -7.80
C PRO A 101 -22.58 25.78 -7.06
N GLU A 102 -23.86 25.66 -6.71
CA GLU A 102 -24.40 24.45 -6.06
C GLU A 102 -24.32 23.20 -6.94
N MET A 103 -24.47 23.34 -8.27
CA MET A 103 -24.39 22.21 -9.19
C MET A 103 -22.95 21.71 -9.34
N ALA A 104 -21.98 22.63 -9.33
CA ALA A 104 -20.57 22.28 -9.30
C ALA A 104 -20.21 21.52 -8.01
N GLN A 105 -20.71 21.97 -6.86
CA GLN A 105 -20.49 21.31 -5.57
C GLN A 105 -21.17 19.93 -5.48
N ARG A 106 -22.34 19.76 -6.11
CA ARG A 106 -23.02 18.45 -6.26
C ARG A 106 -22.30 17.50 -7.22
N LEU A 107 -21.67 18.04 -8.27
CA LEU A 107 -20.86 17.26 -9.20
C LEU A 107 -19.51 16.86 -8.56
N GLU A 108 -18.94 17.71 -7.72
CA GLU A 108 -17.74 17.41 -6.93
C GLU A 108 -17.96 16.35 -5.84
N SER A 109 -19.19 16.21 -5.35
CA SER A 109 -19.59 15.22 -4.35
C SER A 109 -20.08 13.89 -4.96
N SER A 110 -20.44 13.87 -6.25
CA SER A 110 -20.86 12.65 -6.98
C SER A 110 -19.70 11.94 -7.68
N VAL A 111 -18.56 11.83 -6.98
CA VAL A 111 -17.45 11.00 -7.43
C VAL A 111 -17.88 9.53 -7.34
N ALA A 112 -18.33 8.99 -8.48
CA ALA A 112 -18.77 7.60 -8.57
C ALA A 112 -17.57 6.66 -8.43
N LEU A 113 -17.73 5.62 -7.60
CA LEU A 113 -16.77 4.54 -7.52
C LEU A 113 -16.66 3.87 -8.89
N LYS A 114 -15.44 3.63 -9.35
CA LYS A 114 -15.22 2.90 -10.59
C LYS A 114 -15.65 1.44 -10.40
N SER A 115 -16.52 0.95 -11.27
CA SER A 115 -16.89 -0.46 -11.28
C SER A 115 -15.63 -1.31 -11.52
N GLN A 116 -15.40 -2.33 -10.68
CA GLN A 116 -14.16 -3.13 -10.67
C GLN A 116 -12.87 -2.30 -10.53
N GLY A 117 -12.98 -1.12 -9.92
CA GLY A 117 -11.86 -0.22 -9.68
C GLY A 117 -10.83 -0.79 -8.72
N LEU A 118 -9.61 -0.25 -8.81
CA LEU A 118 -8.51 -0.59 -7.94
C LEU A 118 -8.77 -0.11 -6.50
N ILE A 119 -8.28 -0.86 -5.54
CA ILE A 119 -8.22 -0.48 -4.13
C ILE A 119 -6.76 -0.32 -3.77
N LYS A 120 -6.41 0.84 -3.19
CA LYS A 120 -5.09 1.09 -2.61
C LYS A 120 -5.19 1.00 -1.10
N LYS A 121 -4.35 0.17 -0.48
CA LYS A 121 -4.20 0.02 0.95
C LYS A 121 -2.78 0.36 1.37
N THR A 122 -2.62 1.27 2.33
CA THR A 122 -1.31 1.78 2.75
C THR A 122 -1.12 1.69 4.25
N ILE A 123 0.12 1.44 4.67
CA ILE A 123 0.55 1.53 6.07
C ILE A 123 1.93 2.18 6.13
N THR A 124 2.19 2.89 7.21
CA THR A 124 3.50 3.48 7.52
C THR A 124 3.98 2.89 8.83
N VAL A 125 5.25 2.47 8.85
CA VAL A 125 5.95 1.94 10.02
C VAL A 125 7.22 2.77 10.20
N LYS A 126 7.42 3.35 11.38
CA LYS A 126 8.63 4.11 11.69
C LYS A 126 9.73 3.13 12.11
N ILE A 127 10.93 3.21 11.58
CA ILE A 127 12.05 2.33 11.96
C ILE A 127 13.31 3.17 12.01
N ALA A 128 14.02 3.15 13.15
CA ALA A 128 15.20 3.99 13.38
C ALA A 128 14.96 5.49 13.01
N GLY A 129 13.77 6.01 13.33
CA GLY A 129 13.36 7.38 13.02
C GLY A 129 12.83 7.61 11.59
N SER A 130 13.07 6.68 10.66
CA SER A 130 12.67 6.79 9.25
C SER A 130 11.33 6.11 8.97
N ASP A 131 10.47 6.79 8.20
CA ASP A 131 9.18 6.23 7.79
C ASP A 131 9.36 5.22 6.66
N HIS A 132 8.86 4.01 6.88
CA HIS A 132 8.80 2.94 5.90
C HIS A 132 7.35 2.78 5.47
N HIS A 133 7.10 2.95 4.18
CA HIS A 133 5.78 2.87 3.59
C HIS A 133 5.61 1.54 2.86
N LEU A 134 4.45 0.93 3.05
CA LEU A 134 3.96 -0.14 2.20
C LEU A 134 2.69 0.33 1.49
N ILE A 135 2.66 0.16 0.17
CA ILE A 135 1.53 0.47 -0.70
C ILE A 135 1.11 -0.83 -1.40
N CYS A 136 -0.12 -1.28 -1.18
CA CYS A 136 -0.68 -2.47 -1.79
C CYS A 136 -1.89 -2.11 -2.65
N TYR A 137 -1.96 -2.69 -3.85
CA TYR A 137 -3.04 -2.55 -4.80
C TYR A 137 -3.76 -3.87 -5.02
N TYR A 138 -5.09 -3.87 -5.04
CA TYR A 138 -5.89 -5.06 -5.33
C TYR A 138 -7.27 -4.67 -5.87
N THR A 139 -7.95 -5.58 -6.56
CA THR A 139 -9.40 -5.47 -6.78
C THR A 139 -10.15 -6.35 -5.78
N GLN A 140 -11.38 -5.97 -5.46
CA GLN A 140 -12.25 -6.80 -4.60
C GLN A 140 -12.52 -8.18 -5.25
N ASP A 141 -12.52 -8.26 -6.57
CA ASP A 141 -12.73 -9.51 -7.32
C ASP A 141 -11.55 -10.48 -7.20
N ASP A 142 -10.31 -9.99 -7.35
CA ASP A 142 -9.12 -10.83 -7.23
C ASP A 142 -8.94 -11.40 -5.82
N VAL A 143 -9.35 -10.65 -4.79
CA VAL A 143 -9.34 -11.13 -3.40
C VAL A 143 -10.43 -12.18 -3.19
N ARG A 144 -11.67 -11.90 -3.63
CA ARG A 144 -12.80 -12.85 -3.47
C ARG A 144 -12.60 -14.16 -4.22
N SER A 145 -11.99 -14.10 -5.40
CA SER A 145 -11.69 -15.28 -6.22
C SER A 145 -10.42 -16.02 -5.79
N GLY A 146 -9.70 -15.54 -4.77
CA GLY A 146 -8.48 -16.17 -4.27
C GLY A 146 -7.28 -16.09 -5.23
N ARG A 147 -7.31 -15.20 -6.23
CA ARG A 147 -6.22 -15.02 -7.21
C ARG A 147 -4.96 -14.41 -6.58
N LEU A 148 -5.11 -13.63 -5.50
CA LEU A 148 -3.99 -13.01 -4.80
C LEU A 148 -3.62 -13.80 -3.54
N ARG A 149 -2.37 -14.24 -3.48
CA ARG A 149 -1.83 -14.97 -2.33
C ARG A 149 -1.30 -14.02 -1.26
N ARG A 150 -1.44 -14.39 0.01
CA ARG A 150 -0.85 -13.66 1.12
C ARG A 150 0.66 -13.93 1.22
N PRO A 151 1.48 -12.96 1.66
CA PRO A 151 2.92 -13.16 1.88
C PRO A 151 3.26 -14.36 2.76
N THR A 152 2.42 -14.66 3.75
CA THR A 152 2.58 -15.80 4.66
C THR A 152 2.46 -17.17 3.99
N THR A 153 2.01 -17.22 2.73
CA THR A 153 2.03 -18.45 1.92
C THR A 153 3.40 -18.73 1.29
N VAL A 154 4.34 -17.78 1.36
CA VAL A 154 5.72 -17.92 0.89
C VAL A 154 6.59 -18.34 2.08
N PRO A 155 7.14 -19.56 2.12
CA PRO A 155 7.88 -20.08 3.27
C PRO A 155 9.01 -19.16 3.74
N GLU A 156 9.76 -18.59 2.80
CA GLU A 156 10.87 -17.68 3.07
C GLU A 156 10.41 -16.41 3.79
N LEU A 157 9.22 -15.89 3.44
CA LEU A 157 8.66 -14.71 4.10
C LEU A 157 8.01 -15.06 5.43
N MET A 158 7.44 -16.26 5.55
CA MET A 158 6.82 -16.72 6.79
C MET A 158 7.88 -17.00 7.88
N ALA A 159 9.04 -17.50 7.47
CA ALA A 159 10.18 -17.77 8.34
C ALA A 159 10.90 -16.49 8.81
N LEU A 160 10.60 -15.32 8.22
CA LEU A 160 11.19 -14.07 8.66
C LEU A 160 10.72 -13.68 10.05
N GLU A 161 11.69 -13.54 10.94
CA GLU A 161 11.47 -12.92 12.25
C GLU A 161 11.16 -11.44 12.06
N ILE A 162 10.10 -10.96 12.71
CA ILE A 162 9.73 -9.55 12.72
C ILE A 162 10.43 -8.92 13.93
N PRO A 163 11.41 -8.01 13.72
CA PRO A 163 12.10 -7.39 14.84
C PRO A 163 11.14 -6.61 15.74
N LEU A 164 11.36 -6.65 17.06
CA LEU A 164 10.58 -5.90 18.05
C LEU A 164 10.41 -4.42 17.68
N GLU A 165 11.48 -3.83 17.15
CA GLU A 165 11.48 -2.44 16.70
C GLU A 165 10.35 -2.17 15.69
N LEU A 166 10.00 -3.08 14.78
CA LEU A 166 8.91 -2.87 13.82
C LEU A 166 7.53 -2.81 14.47
N ILE A 167 7.39 -3.40 15.66
CA ILE A 167 6.12 -3.52 16.37
C ILE A 167 5.94 -2.38 17.38
N GLN A 168 7.02 -1.97 18.04
CA GLN A 168 6.99 -0.99 19.13
C GLN A 168 7.21 0.46 18.68
N SER A 169 7.96 0.67 17.60
CA SER A 169 8.33 2.00 17.10
C SER A 169 7.17 2.81 16.53
N THR A 170 6.07 2.13 16.19
CA THR A 170 4.94 2.71 15.50
C THR A 170 3.72 2.65 16.41
N ASN A 171 3.09 3.81 16.63
CA ASN A 171 1.82 3.88 17.34
C ASN A 171 0.69 3.33 16.46
N PHE A 172 0.59 2.01 16.40
CA PHE A 172 -0.48 1.31 15.72
C PHE A 172 -1.81 1.57 16.42
N ARG A 173 -2.86 1.86 15.63
CA ARG A 173 -4.24 2.00 16.15
C ARG A 173 -4.75 0.68 16.74
N TYR A 174 -4.33 -0.42 16.14
CA TYR A 174 -4.61 -1.78 16.57
C TYR A 174 -3.26 -2.49 16.73
N PRO A 175 -2.62 -2.41 17.91
CA PRO A 175 -1.31 -3.01 18.13
C PRO A 175 -1.30 -4.49 17.71
N PRO A 176 -0.28 -4.93 16.94
CA PRO A 176 -0.09 -6.34 16.67
C PRO A 176 0.02 -7.10 18.00
N LYS A 177 -0.85 -8.08 18.22
CA LYS A 177 -0.72 -9.01 19.36
C LYS A 177 0.62 -9.75 19.22
N LEU A 178 1.49 -9.56 20.20
CA LEU A 178 2.76 -10.26 20.35
C LEU A 178 2.46 -11.60 21.04
N GLU A 179 2.57 -12.72 20.33
CA GLU A 179 2.72 -14.01 21.00
C GLU A 179 4.22 -14.30 21.14
N ALA A 180 4.69 -14.30 22.40
CA ALA A 180 6.04 -14.69 22.74
C ALA A 180 6.15 -16.22 22.61
N GLY A 181 7.09 -16.68 21.80
CA GLY A 181 7.49 -18.07 21.75
C GLY A 181 8.17 -18.49 23.07
N PRO A 182 8.30 -19.80 23.32
CA PRO A 182 8.89 -20.35 24.54
C PRO A 182 10.33 -19.90 24.84
N ASP A 183 11.02 -19.34 23.84
CA ASP A 183 12.42 -18.88 23.85
C ASP A 183 12.56 -17.35 24.05
N GLY A 184 11.46 -16.65 24.32
CA GLY A 184 11.45 -15.19 24.40
C GLY A 184 11.54 -14.49 23.04
N ARG A 185 11.53 -15.26 21.94
CA ARG A 185 11.45 -14.72 20.57
C ARG A 185 10.00 -14.52 20.16
N LEU A 186 9.75 -13.52 19.35
CA LEU A 186 8.39 -13.21 18.90
C LEU A 186 8.01 -14.10 17.73
N THR A 187 7.12 -15.05 17.99
CA THR A 187 6.59 -15.94 16.97
C THR A 187 5.09 -16.15 17.19
N ARG A 188 4.29 -15.20 16.70
CA ARG A 188 3.07 -15.45 15.89
C ARG A 188 2.27 -14.17 15.63
N MET A 189 1.98 -13.98 14.35
CA MET A 189 0.69 -13.54 13.79
C MET A 189 0.49 -14.31 12.49
#